data_AF-A0A937WS40-F1
#
_entry.id   AF-A0A937WS40-F1
#
_cell.length_a   1.000
_cell.length_b   1.000
_cell.length_c   1.000
_cell.angle_alpha   90.00
_cell.angle_beta   90.00
_cell.angle_gamma   90.00
#
_symmetry.space_group_name_H-M   'P 1'
#
loop_
_entity.id
_entity.type
_entity.pdbx_description
1 polymer ?
#
loop_
_entity_poly.entity_id
_entity_poly.type
_entity_poly.pdbx_seq_one_letter_code
_entity_poly.pdbx_strand_id
1 'polypeptide(L)'
;MVKKGIVIEGKPHFFKELRVISEENNCTHLLVKMIEGKKRQIRIMFETLGYRVLKLKRTAIGNIFLGSLKEGEFRELTKEEVNSLRKLTGLS
;
A
#
# COMPACT_ATOMS: atom_id res chain seq x y z
N MET A 1 13.98 -6.53 9.98
CA MET A 1 13.32 -5.65 8.99
C MET A 1 13.80 -6.03 7.60
N VAL A 2 12.91 -6.53 6.74
CA VAL A 2 13.25 -7.21 5.47
C VAL A 2 13.85 -6.20 4.47
N LYS A 3 15.18 -6.03 4.51
CA LYS A 3 15.96 -5.18 3.58
C LYS A 3 16.36 -5.92 2.29
N LYS A 4 16.07 -7.23 2.19
CA LYS A 4 16.33 -8.04 0.99
C LYS A 4 15.07 -8.07 0.12
N GLY A 5 15.22 -7.86 -1.18
CA GLY A 5 14.11 -7.94 -2.12
C GLY A 5 13.45 -9.32 -2.07
N ILE A 6 12.14 -9.36 -2.21
CA ILE A 6 11.34 -10.58 -2.27
C ILE A 6 11.27 -11.00 -3.73
N VAL A 7 11.80 -12.17 -4.05
CA VAL A 7 11.84 -12.67 -5.43
C VAL A 7 10.50 -13.30 -5.77
N ILE A 8 9.84 -12.78 -6.80
CA ILE A 8 8.62 -13.31 -7.38
C ILE A 8 8.85 -13.46 -8.88
N GLU A 9 8.58 -14.65 -9.42
CA GLU A 9 8.78 -14.95 -10.86
C GLU A 9 10.18 -14.57 -11.37
N GLY A 10 11.21 -14.83 -10.55
CA GLY A 10 12.60 -14.52 -10.87
C GLY A 10 12.97 -13.02 -10.83
N LYS A 11 12.04 -12.14 -10.42
CA LYS A 11 12.28 -10.69 -10.31
C LYS A 11 12.23 -10.23 -8.85
N PRO A 12 13.13 -9.34 -8.41
CA PRO A 12 13.10 -8.81 -7.05
C PRO A 12 12.02 -7.71 -6.92
N HIS A 13 11.25 -7.78 -5.84
CA HIS A 13 10.26 -6.79 -5.45
C HIS A 13 10.56 -6.22 -4.07
N PHE A 14 10.20 -4.96 -3.85
CA PHE A 14 10.55 -4.24 -2.64
C PHE A 14 9.35 -3.49 -2.08
N PHE A 15 9.20 -3.55 -0.75
CA PHE A 15 8.34 -2.61 -0.04
C PHE A 15 9.06 -1.26 0.02
N LYS A 16 8.39 -0.17 -0.39
CA LYS A 16 8.96 1.17 -0.22
C LYS A 16 9.02 1.55 1.26
N GLU A 17 8.01 1.15 2.01
CA GLU A 17 7.94 1.28 3.46
C GLU A 17 7.16 0.09 4.02
N LEU A 18 7.61 -0.42 5.16
CA LEU A 18 6.93 -1.46 5.92
C LEU A 18 7.04 -1.11 7.41
N ARG A 19 5.90 -0.94 8.08
CA ARG A 19 5.84 -0.56 9.49
C ARG A 19 4.77 -1.37 10.21
N VAL A 20 5.09 -1.87 11.40
CA VAL A 20 4.09 -2.46 12.31
C VAL A 20 3.26 -1.32 12.91
N ILE A 21 1.93 -1.44 12.79
CA ILE A 21 0.97 -0.51 13.40
C ILE A 21 0.49 -1.08 14.74
N SER A 22 0.19 -2.38 14.78
CA SER A 22 -0.21 -3.10 15.99
C SER A 22 0.10 -4.59 15.87
N GLU A 23 0.25 -5.22 17.02
CA GLU A 23 0.39 -6.66 17.17
C GLU A 23 -0.73 -7.15 18.08
N GLU A 24 -1.47 -8.14 17.59
CA GLU A 24 -2.52 -8.84 18.31
C GLU A 24 -2.19 -10.33 18.32
N ASN A 25 -2.80 -11.10 19.22
CA ASN A 25 -2.42 -12.49 19.47
C ASN A 25 -2.40 -13.39 18.22
N ASN A 26 -3.19 -13.08 17.20
CA ASN A 26 -3.33 -13.88 15.97
C ASN A 26 -3.02 -13.13 14.67
N CYS A 27 -2.68 -11.84 14.73
CA CYS A 27 -2.40 -11.05 13.54
C CYS A 27 -1.53 -9.83 13.85
N THR A 28 -0.80 -9.39 12.82
CA THR A 28 -0.03 -8.14 12.86
C THR A 28 -0.59 -7.20 11.81
N HIS A 29 -0.91 -5.97 12.22
CA HIS A 29 -1.32 -4.93 11.30
C HIS A 29 -0.09 -4.21 10.77
N LEU A 30 0.07 -4.20 9.44
CA LEU A 30 1.21 -3.59 8.76
C LEU A 30 0.75 -2.41 7.90
N LEU A 31 1.43 -1.28 8.04
CA LEU A 31 1.42 -0.23 7.03
C LEU A 31 2.41 -0.63 5.93
N VAL A 32 1.91 -0.72 4.71
CA VAL A 32 2.72 -1.06 3.53
C VAL A 32 2.62 0.08 2.52
N LYS A 33 3.76 0.67 2.14
CA LYS A 33 3.84 1.61 1.02
C LYS A 33 4.49 0.92 -0.18
N MET A 34 3.85 1.04 -1.34
CA MET A 34 4.28 0.48 -2.61
C MET A 34 4.39 1.59 -3.66
N ILE A 35 5.31 1.40 -4.62
CA ILE A 35 5.39 2.24 -5.83
C ILE A 35 4.76 1.53 -7.03
N GLU A 36 4.83 0.20 -7.09
CA GLU A 36 4.17 -0.63 -8.09
C GLU A 36 2.86 -1.25 -7.55
N GLY A 37 1.97 -1.65 -8.47
CA GLY A 37 0.66 -2.21 -8.15
C GLY A 37 0.33 -3.44 -9.01
N LYS A 38 1.23 -4.43 -9.07
CA LYS A 38 1.01 -5.64 -9.88
C LYS A 38 -0.11 -6.51 -9.29
N LYS A 39 -0.69 -7.39 -10.13
CA LYS A 39 -1.81 -8.26 -9.75
C LYS A 39 -1.47 -9.05 -8.48
N ARG A 40 -2.24 -8.84 -7.41
CA ARG A 40 -2.10 -9.52 -6.11
C ARG A 40 -0.71 -9.39 -5.46
N GLN A 41 0.11 -8.43 -5.88
CA GLN A 41 1.53 -8.36 -5.52
C GLN A 41 1.80 -8.46 -4.01
N ILE A 42 1.11 -7.66 -3.19
CA ILE A 42 1.28 -7.69 -1.73
C ILE A 42 0.99 -9.08 -1.17
N ARG A 43 -0.08 -9.74 -1.64
CA ARG A 43 -0.45 -11.09 -1.18
C ARG A 43 0.63 -12.10 -1.54
N ILE A 44 1.13 -12.06 -2.77
CA ILE A 44 2.19 -12.96 -3.25
C ILE A 44 3.48 -12.71 -2.46
N MET A 45 3.88 -11.45 -2.23
CA MET A 45 5.07 -11.10 -1.45
C MET A 45 5.02 -11.67 -0.03
N PHE A 46 3.90 -11.51 0.68
CA PHE A 46 3.77 -12.07 2.03
C PHE A 46 3.68 -13.61 2.02
N GLU A 47 3.01 -14.19 1.03
CA GLU A 47 2.92 -15.65 0.88
C GLU A 47 4.31 -16.29 0.66
N THR A 48 5.17 -15.67 -0.16
CA THR A 48 6.57 -16.13 -0.33
C THR A 48 7.42 -16.02 0.93
N LEU A 49 7.00 -15.19 1.89
CA LEU A 49 7.62 -15.10 3.22
C LEU A 49 6.99 -16.04 4.25
N GLY A 50 6.00 -16.86 3.86
CA GLY A 50 5.29 -17.77 4.75
C GLY A 50 4.12 -17.13 5.53
N TYR A 51 3.70 -15.91 5.17
CA TYR A 51 2.61 -15.21 5.84
C TYR A 51 1.35 -15.15 4.99
N ARG A 52 0.19 -15.40 5.62
CA ARG A 52 -1.12 -15.24 4.97
C ARG A 52 -1.69 -13.84 5.21
N VAL A 53 -1.97 -13.11 4.15
CA VAL A 53 -2.65 -11.80 4.24
C VAL A 53 -4.14 -12.00 4.49
N LEU A 54 -4.59 -11.78 5.72
CA LEU A 54 -5.99 -11.90 6.12
C LEU A 54 -6.87 -10.78 5.55
N LYS A 55 -6.44 -9.53 5.70
CA LYS A 55 -7.15 -8.33 5.21
C LYS A 55 -6.16 -7.40 4.50
N LEU A 56 -6.60 -6.83 3.38
CA LEU A 56 -5.83 -5.84 2.62
C LEU A 56 -6.76 -4.69 2.26
N LYS A 57 -6.45 -3.48 2.75
CA LYS A 57 -7.20 -2.26 2.46
C LYS A 57 -6.22 -1.17 2.01
N ARG A 58 -6.52 -0.54 0.87
CA ARG A 58 -5.76 0.63 0.41
C ARG A 58 -6.29 1.86 1.14
N THR A 59 -5.44 2.47 1.95
CA THR A 59 -5.80 3.64 2.78
C THR A 59 -5.37 4.96 2.15
N ALA A 60 -4.48 4.94 1.15
CA ALA A 60 -4.03 6.13 0.44
C ALA A 60 -3.57 5.81 -0.99
N ILE A 61 -3.57 6.84 -1.85
CA ILE A 61 -2.93 6.86 -3.18
C ILE A 61 -2.17 8.18 -3.29
N GLY A 62 -0.86 8.12 -3.50
CA GLY A 62 -0.01 9.32 -3.43
C GLY A 62 -0.16 9.98 -2.06
N ASN A 63 -0.61 11.23 -2.05
CA ASN A 63 -0.92 11.98 -0.84
C ASN A 63 -2.42 12.14 -0.56
N ILE A 64 -3.28 11.41 -1.28
CA ILE A 64 -4.72 11.38 -1.02
C ILE A 64 -5.02 10.22 -0.09
N PHE A 65 -5.65 10.52 1.04
CA PHE A 65 -6.05 9.54 2.06
C PHE A 65 -7.53 9.20 1.93
N LEU A 66 -7.89 7.95 2.22
CA LEU A 66 -9.27 7.49 2.22
C LEU A 66 -10.14 8.23 3.25
N GLY A 67 -9.56 8.61 4.39
CA GLY A 67 -10.25 9.36 5.44
C GLY A 67 -11.45 8.59 6.01
N SER A 68 -12.58 9.28 6.12
CA SER A 68 -13.84 8.78 6.67
C SER A 68 -14.79 8.17 5.63
N LEU A 69 -14.37 8.05 4.36
CA LEU A 69 -15.20 7.52 3.28
C LEU A 69 -15.57 6.05 3.52
N LYS A 70 -16.86 5.72 3.42
CA LYS A 70 -17.34 4.35 3.61
C LYS A 70 -17.21 3.54 2.33
N GLU A 71 -17.38 2.23 2.46
CA GLU A 71 -17.38 1.33 1.31
C GLU A 71 -18.52 1.67 0.35
N GLY A 72 -18.22 1.76 -0.94
CA GLY A 72 -19.17 2.14 -1.99
C GLY A 72 -19.36 3.64 -2.18
N GLU A 73 -18.90 4.47 -1.26
CA GLU A 73 -18.97 5.92 -1.39
C GLU A 73 -17.83 6.47 -2.27
N PHE A 74 -18.07 7.64 -2.86
CA PHE A 74 -17.05 8.44 -3.54
C PHE A 74 -17.23 9.91 -3.17
N ARG A 75 -16.18 10.69 -3.36
CA ARG A 75 -16.21 12.15 -3.26
C ARG A 75 -15.36 12.75 -4.37
N GLU A 76 -15.66 13.99 -4.71
CA GLU A 76 -14.75 14.79 -5.53
C GLU A 76 -13.50 15.17 -4.73
N LEU A 77 -12.38 15.30 -5.44
CA LEU A 77 -11.14 15.83 -4.87
C LEU A 77 -11.24 17.34 -4.79
N THR A 78 -10.66 17.93 -3.75
CA THR A 78 -10.57 19.39 -3.66
C THR A 78 -9.55 19.93 -4.67
N LYS A 79 -9.61 21.24 -4.96
CA LYS A 79 -8.63 21.87 -5.87
C LYS A 79 -7.19 21.71 -5.37
N GLU A 80 -7.00 21.76 -4.05
CA GLU A 80 -5.70 21.59 -3.40
C GLU A 80 -5.18 20.17 -3.60
N GLU A 81 -6.03 19.16 -3.43
CA GLU A 81 -5.70 17.75 -3.66
C GLU A 81 -5.32 17.49 -5.12
N VAL A 82 -6.10 18.03 -6.07
CA VAL A 82 -5.80 17.93 -7.51
C VAL A 82 -4.46 18.57 -7.84
N ASN A 83 -4.22 19.80 -7.36
CA ASN A 83 -2.95 20.50 -7.59
C ASN A 83 -1.77 19.76 -6.97
N SER A 84 -1.97 19.15 -5.80
CA SER A 84 -0.93 18.36 -5.14
C SER A 84 -0.59 17.09 -5.92
N LEU A 85 -1.58 16.39 -6.47
CA LEU A 85 -1.36 15.25 -7.37
C LEU A 85 -0.63 15.66 -8.65
N ARG A 86 -0.98 16.80 -9.26
CA ARG A 86 -0.26 17.33 -10.44
C ARG A 86 1.21 17.57 -10.14
N LYS A 87 1.53 18.22 -9.01
CA LYS A 87 2.92 18.42 -8.58
C LYS A 87 3.65 17.10 -8.35
N LEU A 88 3.02 16.12 -7.70
CA LEU A 88 3.62 14.79 -7.45
C LEU A 88 3.93 14.02 -8.73
N THR A 89 3.21 14.30 -9.82
CA THR A 89 3.35 13.63 -11.11
C THR A 89 4.14 14.45 -12.14
N GLY A 90 4.62 15.63 -11.77
CA GLY A 90 5.36 16.53 -12.67
C GLY A 90 4.50 17.20 -13.73
N LEU A 91 3.19 17.29 -13.51
CA LEU A 91 2.19 17.90 -14.42
C LEU A 91 1.82 19.34 -14.02
N SER A 92 2.65 20.00 -13.20
CA SER A 92 2.45 21.36 -12.71
C SER A 92 2.97 22.41 -13.68
#